data_AF-A0A961B2P2-F1
#
_entry.id   AF-A0A961B2P2-F1
#
_cell.length_a   1.000
_cell.length_b   1.000
_cell.length_c   1.000
_cell.angle_alpha   90.00
_cell.angle_beta   90.00
_cell.angle_gamma   90.00
#
_symmetry.space_group_name_H-M   'P 1'
#
loop_
_entity.id
_entity.type
_entity.pdbx_description
1 polymer ?
#
loop_
_entity_poly.entity_id
_entity_poly.type
_entity_poly.pdbx_seq_one_letter_code
_entity_poly.pdbx_strand_id
1 'polypeptide(L)'
;MKTPSLRHAISRLVVTTAIPLLIASAPPTARAQGDTASKLSVTIPSVEFVETPLRDALDFLVAKSREAAPGGNGINIIVKDQSLSRVPVSLKLSNVSLGLTLKFITRIVGAKMEIEPIAVVIDRSNVPAKVSTDKPAALLGKLSRIVIPSLEFSGTPLADALDYFRVRAEQLDTDAPAGSRGVNIVVLNQEALPEATVTLNLNNVPLGDALRYSTELAGYVCVIEDGVVVVKKPAPKKSSSAAGKQG
;
A
#
# COMPACT_ATOMS: atom_id res chain seq x y z
N MET A 1 -102.30 -6.33 10.59
CA MET A 1 -102.46 -5.88 12.00
C MET A 1 -101.08 -5.76 12.63
N LYS A 2 -100.83 -4.59 13.25
CA LYS A 2 -99.88 -4.25 14.35
C LYS A 2 -98.63 -5.13 14.62
N THR A 3 -97.47 -4.46 14.57
CA THR A 3 -96.20 -4.71 15.31
C THR A 3 -96.41 -4.74 16.85
N PRO A 4 -95.38 -4.91 17.76
CA PRO A 4 -93.95 -5.32 17.66
C PRO A 4 -93.51 -6.32 18.80
N SER A 5 -92.20 -6.62 18.93
CA SER A 5 -91.39 -6.77 20.18
C SER A 5 -90.41 -7.95 20.10
N LEU A 6 -89.09 -7.79 19.91
CA LEU A 6 -88.01 -7.23 20.75
C LEU A 6 -87.51 -8.16 21.88
N ARG A 7 -86.17 -8.35 21.91
CA ARG A 7 -85.27 -8.98 22.91
C ARG A 7 -84.92 -10.44 22.59
N HIS A 8 -83.70 -10.78 22.17
CA HIS A 8 -82.50 -10.69 23.01
C HIS A 8 -81.25 -10.26 22.24
N ALA A 9 -80.58 -9.28 22.82
CA ALA A 9 -79.19 -8.93 22.57
C ALA A 9 -78.26 -10.01 23.14
N ILE A 10 -77.15 -10.28 22.45
CA ILE A 10 -75.76 -10.24 22.92
C ILE A 10 -74.92 -10.36 21.64
N SER A 11 -74.63 -9.23 21.00
CA SER A 11 -73.58 -9.15 19.98
C SER A 11 -72.29 -8.79 20.70
N ARG A 12 -71.32 -9.71 20.68
CA ARG A 12 -70.04 -9.53 21.36
C ARG A 12 -69.27 -8.38 20.71
N LEU A 13 -69.08 -7.34 21.51
CA LEU A 13 -68.10 -6.30 21.34
C LEU A 13 -66.69 -6.92 21.35
N VAL A 14 -65.98 -6.88 20.23
CA VAL A 14 -64.51 -6.93 20.21
C VAL A 14 -64.04 -5.65 19.54
N VAL A 15 -64.00 -4.60 20.35
CA VAL A 15 -63.08 -3.49 20.13
C VAL A 15 -61.75 -3.96 20.68
N THR A 16 -60.68 -3.95 19.89
CA THR A 16 -59.30 -3.67 20.36
C THR A 16 -58.36 -3.50 19.16
N THR A 17 -58.09 -2.22 18.89
CA THR A 17 -56.80 -1.60 18.53
C THR A 17 -56.01 -2.07 17.30
N ALA A 18 -56.01 -1.20 16.30
CA ALA A 18 -54.82 -0.57 15.71
C ALA A 18 -53.56 -1.44 15.59
N ILE A 19 -53.32 -1.92 14.37
CA ILE A 19 -52.02 -2.41 13.90
C ILE A 19 -51.01 -1.24 14.02
N PRO A 20 -49.92 -1.35 14.79
CA PRO A 20 -48.83 -0.42 14.68
C PRO A 20 -48.15 -0.66 13.33
N LEU A 21 -48.16 0.35 12.49
CA LEU A 21 -47.30 0.45 11.31
C LEU A 21 -45.85 0.25 11.77
N LEU A 22 -45.26 -0.86 11.37
CA LEU A 22 -43.86 -1.16 11.56
C LEU A 22 -43.03 -0.14 10.78
N ILE A 23 -42.70 1.00 11.40
CA ILE A 23 -41.61 1.84 10.93
C ILE A 23 -40.34 1.08 11.28
N ALA A 24 -39.93 0.19 10.38
CA ALA A 24 -38.56 -0.26 10.34
C ALA A 24 -37.70 0.99 10.07
N SER A 25 -37.23 1.64 11.14
CA SER A 25 -36.05 2.49 11.04
C SER A 25 -34.94 1.53 10.63
N ALA A 26 -34.66 1.50 9.32
CA ALA A 26 -33.50 0.82 8.80
C ALA A 26 -32.31 1.21 9.69
N PRO A 27 -31.50 0.26 10.16
CA PRO A 27 -30.27 0.60 10.86
C PRO A 27 -29.52 1.59 9.97
N PRO A 28 -28.87 2.64 10.52
CA PRO A 28 -27.99 3.46 9.70
C PRO A 28 -27.06 2.48 9.00
N THR A 29 -27.16 2.42 7.67
CA THR A 29 -26.30 1.59 6.84
C THR A 29 -24.91 1.93 7.32
N ALA A 30 -24.31 1.00 8.07
CA ALA A 30 -22.97 1.15 8.58
C ALA A 30 -22.16 1.42 7.33
N ARG A 31 -21.73 2.68 7.16
CA ARG A 31 -20.74 3.04 6.17
C ARG A 31 -19.63 2.06 6.45
N ALA A 32 -19.45 1.08 5.57
CA ALA A 32 -18.31 0.21 5.62
C ALA A 32 -17.12 1.15 5.43
N GLN A 33 -16.57 1.62 6.55
CA GLN A 33 -15.29 2.28 6.65
C GLN A 33 -14.28 1.21 6.25
N GLY A 34 -14.22 0.93 4.96
CA GLY A 34 -13.19 0.10 4.38
C GLY A 34 -11.89 0.87 4.55
N ASP A 35 -11.16 0.52 5.59
CA ASP A 35 -9.83 1.01 5.89
C ASP A 35 -9.02 1.05 4.58
N THR A 36 -8.56 2.23 4.19
CA THR A 36 -7.74 2.41 2.97
C THR A 36 -6.59 1.40 2.94
N ALA A 37 -6.04 1.03 4.10
CA ALA A 37 -5.01 0.00 4.22
C ALA A 37 -5.45 -1.38 3.70
N SER A 38 -6.70 -1.78 3.92
CA SER A 38 -7.22 -3.07 3.44
C SER A 38 -7.36 -3.13 1.91
N LYS A 39 -7.70 -2.00 1.28
CA LYS A 39 -7.83 -1.88 -0.19
C LYS A 39 -6.48 -1.82 -0.90
N LEU A 40 -5.45 -1.34 -0.21
CA LEU A 40 -4.08 -1.29 -0.72
C LEU A 40 -3.42 -2.68 -0.79
N SER A 41 -3.97 -3.68 -0.08
CA SER A 41 -3.49 -5.06 -0.08
C SER A 41 -3.96 -5.88 -1.28
N VAL A 42 -4.88 -5.35 -2.10
CA VAL A 42 -5.39 -6.02 -3.30
C VAL A 42 -4.25 -6.29 -4.28
N THR A 43 -4.10 -7.54 -4.69
CA THR A 43 -3.09 -7.95 -5.69
C THR A 43 -3.61 -7.70 -7.11
N ILE A 44 -2.76 -7.10 -7.93
CA ILE A 44 -2.95 -6.86 -9.35
C ILE A 44 -2.02 -7.82 -10.12
N PRO A 45 -2.55 -8.66 -11.02
CA PRO A 45 -1.75 -9.65 -11.74
C PRO A 45 -0.62 -9.06 -12.57
N SER A 46 -0.86 -7.92 -13.22
CA SER A 46 0.17 -7.19 -13.96
C SER A 46 -0.22 -5.73 -14.14
N VAL A 47 0.79 -4.85 -14.12
CA VAL A 47 0.70 -3.42 -14.39
C VAL A 47 1.88 -3.02 -15.26
N GLU A 48 1.61 -2.35 -16.38
CA GLU A 48 2.64 -1.83 -17.27
C GLU A 48 2.30 -0.39 -17.64
N PHE A 49 3.20 0.52 -17.28
CA PHE A 49 3.18 1.92 -17.68
C PHE A 49 4.44 2.20 -18.49
N VAL A 50 4.27 2.86 -19.62
CA VAL A 50 5.36 3.30 -20.49
C VAL A 50 5.10 4.76 -20.82
N GLU A 51 5.95 5.64 -20.26
CA GLU A 51 5.84 7.10 -20.37
C GLU A 51 4.44 7.64 -20.06
N THR A 52 3.72 6.95 -19.18
CA THR A 52 2.30 7.21 -18.90
C THR A 52 2.21 8.40 -17.94
N PRO A 53 1.39 9.42 -18.19
CA PRO A 53 1.21 10.52 -17.24
C PRO A 53 0.77 10.00 -15.86
N LEU A 54 1.32 10.56 -14.78
CA LEU A 54 0.99 10.17 -13.41
C LEU A 54 -0.53 10.08 -13.19
N ARG A 55 -1.27 11.08 -13.67
CA ARG A 55 -2.72 11.12 -13.53
C ARG A 55 -3.38 9.86 -14.09
N ASP A 56 -2.99 9.46 -15.29
CA ASP A 56 -3.57 8.31 -15.99
C ASP A 56 -3.21 7.01 -15.27
N ALA A 57 -1.98 6.91 -14.76
CA ALA A 57 -1.54 5.78 -13.95
C ALA A 57 -2.33 5.69 -12.62
N LEU A 58 -2.64 6.81 -11.97
CA LEU A 58 -3.46 6.85 -10.75
C LEU A 58 -4.92 6.50 -11.05
N ASP A 59 -5.49 7.02 -12.14
CA ASP A 59 -6.86 6.73 -12.58
C ASP A 59 -7.03 5.23 -12.87
N PHE A 60 -6.04 4.61 -13.51
CA PHE A 60 -5.98 3.16 -13.71
C PHE A 60 -6.03 2.40 -12.37
N LEU A 61 -5.22 2.81 -11.38
CA LEU A 61 -5.21 2.15 -10.07
C LEU A 61 -6.50 2.37 -9.29
N VAL A 62 -7.13 3.54 -9.40
CA VAL A 62 -8.46 3.77 -8.83
C VAL A 62 -9.48 2.82 -9.46
N ALA A 63 -9.48 2.66 -10.78
CA ALA A 63 -10.35 1.72 -11.48
C ALA A 63 -10.12 0.28 -11.02
N LYS A 64 -8.86 -0.17 -10.96
CA LYS A 64 -8.52 -1.51 -10.45
C LYS A 64 -8.90 -1.73 -9.00
N SER A 65 -8.80 -0.71 -8.15
CA SER A 65 -9.28 -0.79 -6.78
C SER A 65 -10.80 -0.95 -6.69
N ARG A 66 -11.57 -0.28 -7.57
CA ARG A 66 -13.04 -0.39 -7.60
C ARG A 66 -13.49 -1.78 -8.05
N GLU A 67 -12.84 -2.32 -9.08
CA GLU A 67 -13.10 -3.69 -9.58
C GLU A 67 -12.88 -4.74 -8.49
N ALA A 68 -11.86 -4.55 -7.65
CA ALA A 68 -11.49 -5.50 -6.60
C ALA A 68 -12.23 -5.30 -5.26
N ALA A 69 -12.86 -4.16 -5.02
CA ALA A 69 -13.51 -3.85 -3.74
C ALA A 69 -14.98 -4.31 -3.70
N PRO A 70 -15.41 -5.10 -2.69
CA PRO A 70 -16.81 -5.42 -2.50
C PRO A 70 -17.61 -4.13 -2.21
N GLY A 71 -18.58 -3.83 -3.09
CA GLY A 71 -19.41 -2.62 -3.00
C GLY A 71 -18.93 -1.42 -3.82
N GLY A 72 -17.90 -1.56 -4.67
CA GLY A 72 -17.52 -0.54 -5.68
C GLY A 72 -16.83 0.72 -5.13
N ASN A 73 -16.59 0.79 -3.82
CA ASN A 73 -15.85 1.88 -3.20
C ASN A 73 -14.35 1.66 -3.35
N GLY A 74 -13.77 2.15 -4.45
CA GLY A 74 -12.32 2.14 -4.66
C GLY A 74 -11.55 3.00 -3.66
N ILE A 75 -10.24 3.07 -3.83
CA ILE A 75 -9.40 4.03 -3.12
C ILE A 75 -9.66 5.46 -3.61
N ASN A 76 -9.49 6.41 -2.70
CA ASN A 76 -9.44 7.82 -3.04
C ASN A 76 -7.98 8.28 -3.04
N ILE A 77 -7.54 8.99 -4.08
CA ILE A 77 -6.18 9.49 -4.20
C ILE A 77 -6.24 11.01 -4.36
N ILE A 78 -5.52 11.72 -3.51
CA ILE A 78 -5.45 13.18 -3.51
C ILE A 78 -4.03 13.59 -3.88
N VAL A 79 -3.85 14.18 -5.06
CA VAL A 79 -2.58 14.76 -5.48
C VAL A 79 -2.59 16.25 -5.15
N LYS A 80 -1.81 16.65 -4.13
CA LYS A 80 -1.74 18.05 -3.69
C LYS A 80 -0.97 18.94 -4.67
N ASP A 81 0.10 18.40 -5.24
CA ASP A 81 0.91 19.09 -6.24
C ASP A 81 0.44 18.73 -7.66
N GLN A 82 -0.35 19.62 -8.26
CA GLN A 82 -0.88 19.42 -9.62
C GLN A 82 0.21 19.37 -10.70
N SER A 83 1.43 19.88 -10.43
CA SER A 83 2.54 19.78 -11.39
C SER A 83 2.95 18.33 -11.63
N LEU A 84 2.69 17.44 -10.67
CA LEU A 84 2.99 16.02 -10.77
C LEU A 84 2.10 15.29 -11.78
N SER A 85 0.87 15.78 -12.03
CA SER A 85 -0.13 15.07 -12.82
C SER A 85 0.33 14.71 -14.24
N ARG A 86 1.24 15.50 -14.82
CA ARG A 86 1.80 15.31 -16.17
C ARG A 86 3.14 14.59 -16.20
N VAL A 87 3.72 14.30 -15.03
CA VAL A 87 5.03 13.65 -14.96
C VAL A 87 4.88 12.23 -15.51
N PRO A 88 5.65 11.82 -16.53
CA PRO A 88 5.58 10.49 -17.08
C PRO A 88 6.13 9.47 -16.08
N VAL A 89 5.47 8.33 -15.98
CA VAL A 89 5.89 7.18 -15.21
C VAL A 89 6.03 5.96 -16.12
N SER A 90 7.12 5.24 -15.93
CA SER A 90 7.40 3.99 -16.64
C SER A 90 7.72 2.92 -15.61
N LEU A 91 6.97 1.82 -15.60
CA LEU A 91 7.21 0.66 -14.72
C LEU A 91 6.43 -0.54 -15.23
N LYS A 92 6.99 -1.74 -15.03
CA LYS A 92 6.34 -3.01 -15.31
C LYS A 92 6.43 -3.89 -14.08
N LEU A 93 5.28 -4.28 -13.56
CA LEU A 93 5.14 -5.08 -12.35
C LEU A 93 4.20 -6.26 -12.61
N SER A 94 4.46 -7.37 -11.94
CA SER A 94 3.61 -8.56 -12.00
C SER A 94 3.32 -9.05 -10.58
N ASN A 95 2.08 -9.45 -10.34
CA ASN A 95 1.58 -10.00 -9.08
C ASN A 95 1.89 -9.10 -7.87
N VAL A 96 1.59 -7.81 -7.98
CA VAL A 96 1.91 -6.79 -6.97
C VAL A 96 0.66 -6.24 -6.32
N SER A 97 0.76 -5.76 -5.08
CA SER A 97 -0.38 -5.09 -4.45
C SER A 97 -0.58 -3.69 -5.02
N LEU A 98 -1.82 -3.20 -4.94
CA LEU A 98 -2.22 -1.88 -5.39
C LEU A 98 -1.47 -0.78 -4.63
N GLY A 99 -1.33 -0.94 -3.31
CA GLY A 99 -0.57 0.00 -2.49
C GLY A 99 0.92 -0.02 -2.76
N LEU A 100 1.48 -1.18 -3.13
CA LEU A 100 2.86 -1.27 -3.55
C LEU A 100 3.07 -0.55 -4.90
N THR A 101 2.13 -0.72 -5.83
CA THR A 101 2.16 -0.02 -7.13
C THR A 101 2.06 1.50 -6.97
N LEU A 102 1.14 2.00 -6.12
CA LEU A 102 1.04 3.43 -5.79
C LEU A 102 2.32 3.99 -5.19
N LYS A 103 2.96 3.22 -4.33
CA LYS A 103 4.23 3.60 -3.72
C LYS A 103 5.32 3.78 -4.78
N PHE A 104 5.36 2.91 -5.79
CA PHE A 104 6.37 2.98 -6.86
C PHE A 104 6.15 4.19 -7.74
N ILE A 105 4.91 4.42 -8.17
CA ILE A 105 4.53 5.60 -8.95
C ILE A 105 4.90 6.88 -8.20
N THR A 106 4.55 6.96 -6.91
CA THR A 106 4.84 8.13 -6.06
C THR A 106 6.34 8.38 -5.94
N ARG A 107 7.14 7.32 -5.85
CA ARG A 107 8.60 7.39 -5.80
C ARG A 107 9.20 7.90 -7.11
N ILE A 108 8.75 7.38 -8.25
CA ILE A 108 9.25 7.77 -9.59
C ILE A 108 9.09 9.27 -9.81
N VAL A 109 7.96 9.84 -9.39
CA VAL A 109 7.69 11.28 -9.54
C VAL A 109 8.33 12.14 -8.43
N GLY A 110 9.11 11.52 -7.54
CA GLY A 110 9.81 12.20 -6.45
C GLY A 110 8.86 12.83 -5.42
N ALA A 111 7.70 12.23 -5.20
CA ALA A 111 6.73 12.69 -4.21
C ALA A 111 6.70 11.77 -2.97
N LYS A 112 6.06 12.23 -1.90
CA LYS A 112 5.75 11.43 -0.71
C LYS A 112 4.31 10.94 -0.79
N MET A 113 4.09 9.74 -0.26
CA MET A 113 2.77 9.13 -0.11
C MET A 113 2.43 9.04 1.37
N GLU A 114 1.27 9.57 1.76
CA GLU A 114 0.69 9.42 3.09
C GLU A 114 -0.62 8.66 2.98
N ILE A 115 -0.76 7.60 3.78
CA ILE A 115 -1.98 6.79 3.81
C ILE A 115 -2.84 7.32 4.96
N GLU A 116 -3.93 7.98 4.62
CA GLU A 116 -4.96 8.41 5.55
C GLU A 116 -6.09 7.36 5.60
N PRO A 117 -6.96 7.38 6.64
CA PRO A 117 -8.04 6.40 6.78
C PRO A 117 -8.96 6.30 5.55
N ILE A 118 -9.15 7.40 4.82
CA ILE A 118 -10.08 7.50 3.69
C ILE A 118 -9.43 7.90 2.36
N ALA A 119 -8.12 8.15 2.33
CA ALA A 119 -7.43 8.64 1.14
C ALA A 119 -5.94 8.30 1.14
N VAL A 120 -5.36 8.24 -0.04
CA VAL A 120 -3.92 8.28 -0.24
C VAL A 120 -3.55 9.67 -0.71
N VAL A 121 -2.71 10.37 0.05
CA VAL A 121 -2.27 11.73 -0.26
C VAL A 121 -0.88 11.67 -0.89
N ILE A 122 -0.71 12.31 -2.04
CA ILE A 122 0.56 12.43 -2.77
C ILE A 122 0.97 13.90 -2.81
N ASP A 123 2.15 14.21 -2.28
CA ASP A 123 2.67 15.58 -2.23
C ASP A 123 4.20 15.62 -2.40
N ARG A 124 4.70 16.61 -3.15
CA ARG A 124 6.13 16.87 -3.35
C ARG A 124 6.65 18.05 -2.51
N SER A 125 5.77 18.85 -1.90
CA SER A 125 6.09 20.09 -1.19
C SER A 125 7.05 19.95 0.00
N ASN A 126 7.38 18.73 0.41
CA ASN A 126 8.25 18.44 1.55
C ASN A 126 9.38 17.43 1.23
N VAL A 127 9.97 17.51 0.03
CA VAL A 127 11.26 16.87 -0.27
C VAL A 127 12.36 17.88 0.04
N PRO A 128 13.01 17.85 1.22
CA PRO A 128 14.16 18.70 1.46
C PRO A 128 15.28 18.30 0.50
N ALA A 129 15.49 19.12 -0.52
CA ALA A 129 16.72 19.14 -1.29
C ALA A 129 17.81 19.75 -0.39
N LYS A 130 18.39 18.93 0.48
CA LYS A 130 19.60 19.31 1.22
C LYS A 130 20.71 18.30 0.90
N VAL A 131 21.48 18.64 -0.12
CA VAL A 131 22.80 18.05 -0.36
C VAL A 131 23.69 18.51 0.79
N SER A 132 24.03 17.60 1.69
CA SER A 132 25.06 17.81 2.71
C SER A 132 25.72 16.48 3.08
N THR A 133 26.99 16.58 3.43
CA THR A 133 28.02 15.56 3.69
C THR A 133 27.75 14.68 4.91
N ASP A 134 26.66 13.92 4.90
CA ASP A 134 26.41 12.86 5.87
C ASP A 134 26.46 11.50 5.15
N LYS A 135 27.23 10.54 5.68
CA LYS A 135 27.29 9.13 5.18
C LYS A 135 25.92 8.56 4.80
N PRO A 136 24.82 8.76 5.57
CA PRO A 136 23.48 8.33 5.15
C PRO A 136 22.96 9.01 3.89
N ALA A 137 23.24 10.31 3.67
CA ALA A 137 22.82 11.02 2.46
C ALA A 137 23.59 10.55 1.21
N ALA A 138 24.88 10.24 1.36
CA ALA A 138 25.69 9.68 0.28
C ALA A 138 25.21 8.27 -0.13
N LEU A 139 24.91 7.40 0.85
CA LEU A 139 24.31 6.09 0.58
C LEU A 139 22.94 6.22 -0.08
N LEU A 140 22.08 7.11 0.42
CA LEU A 140 20.77 7.38 -0.18
C LEU A 140 20.89 7.80 -1.65
N GLY A 141 21.84 8.68 -1.96
CA GLY A 141 22.14 9.09 -3.32
C GLY A 141 22.57 7.92 -4.22
N LYS A 142 23.41 7.00 -3.72
CA LYS A 142 23.79 5.79 -4.45
C LYS A 142 22.59 4.87 -4.69
N LEU A 143 21.80 4.61 -3.66
CA LEU A 143 20.62 3.74 -3.73
C LEU A 143 19.57 4.24 -4.74
N SER A 144 19.46 5.56 -4.92
CA SER A 144 18.57 6.15 -5.93
C SER A 144 19.19 6.24 -7.33
N ARG A 145 20.52 6.41 -7.43
CA ARG A 145 21.22 6.65 -8.70
C ARG A 145 21.55 5.35 -9.44
N ILE A 146 21.92 4.30 -8.71
CA ILE A 146 22.26 3.01 -9.29
C ILE A 146 20.96 2.36 -9.78
N VAL A 147 20.80 2.25 -11.09
CA VAL A 147 19.61 1.67 -11.73
C VAL A 147 19.94 0.26 -12.23
N ILE A 148 19.18 -0.74 -11.76
CA ILE A 148 19.23 -2.11 -12.24
C ILE A 148 18.36 -2.19 -13.52
N PRO A 149 18.95 -2.44 -14.71
CA PRO A 149 18.21 -2.40 -15.97
C PRO A 149 17.12 -3.46 -16.06
N SER A 150 17.41 -4.67 -15.57
CA SER A 150 16.48 -5.80 -15.54
C SER A 150 16.76 -6.66 -14.32
N LEU A 151 15.71 -7.00 -13.59
CA LEU A 151 15.75 -7.82 -12.39
C LEU A 151 14.65 -8.87 -12.47
N GLU A 152 15.04 -10.13 -12.50
CA GLU A 152 14.11 -11.25 -12.56
C GLU A 152 14.49 -12.28 -11.50
N PHE A 153 13.62 -12.42 -10.50
CA PHE A 153 13.69 -13.44 -9.47
C PHE A 153 12.45 -14.31 -9.56
N SER A 154 12.66 -15.61 -9.40
CA SER A 154 11.60 -16.61 -9.45
C SER A 154 11.90 -17.68 -8.40
N GLY A 155 11.26 -17.58 -7.25
CA GLY A 155 11.54 -18.46 -6.12
C GLY A 155 12.97 -18.32 -5.60
N THR A 156 13.61 -17.16 -5.81
CA THR A 156 15.02 -16.93 -5.48
C THR A 156 15.16 -16.73 -3.97
N PRO A 157 16.03 -17.48 -3.26
CA PRO A 157 16.29 -17.23 -1.84
C PRO A 157 16.68 -15.78 -1.57
N LEU A 158 16.16 -15.18 -0.49
CA LEU A 158 16.47 -13.79 -0.16
C LEU A 158 17.98 -13.56 -0.01
N ALA A 159 18.73 -14.53 0.54
CA ALA A 159 20.19 -14.44 0.64
C ALA A 159 20.84 -14.23 -0.74
N ASP A 160 20.48 -15.05 -1.72
CA ASP A 160 20.97 -14.96 -3.10
C ASP A 160 20.55 -13.64 -3.76
N ALA A 161 19.34 -13.16 -3.49
CA ALA A 161 18.88 -11.86 -3.97
C ALA A 161 19.73 -10.71 -3.39
N LEU A 162 20.08 -10.76 -2.11
CA LEU A 162 20.95 -9.75 -1.47
C LEU A 162 22.38 -9.80 -2.02
N ASP A 163 22.92 -10.99 -2.27
CA ASP A 163 24.23 -11.15 -2.92
C ASP A 163 24.24 -10.63 -4.35
N TYR A 164 23.18 -10.91 -5.11
CA TYR A 164 22.96 -10.32 -6.43
C TYR A 164 23.00 -8.79 -6.36
N PHE A 165 22.32 -8.17 -5.38
CA PHE A 165 22.34 -6.72 -5.23
C PHE A 165 23.70 -6.16 -4.88
N ARG A 166 24.50 -6.84 -4.05
CA ARG A 166 25.89 -6.42 -3.76
C ARG A 166 26.72 -6.34 -5.04
N VAL A 167 26.67 -7.40 -5.85
CA VAL A 167 27.41 -7.49 -7.12
C VAL A 167 26.93 -6.43 -8.11
N ARG A 168 25.61 -6.27 -8.28
CA ARG A 168 25.05 -5.27 -9.20
C ARG A 168 25.32 -3.84 -8.75
N ALA A 169 25.25 -3.57 -7.46
CA ALA A 169 25.57 -2.26 -6.92
C ALA A 169 27.00 -1.86 -7.26
N GLU A 170 27.97 -2.77 -7.12
CA GLU A 170 29.36 -2.49 -7.45
C GLU A 170 29.59 -2.27 -8.95
N GLN A 171 28.99 -3.12 -9.79
CA GLN A 171 29.11 -3.03 -11.25
C GLN A 171 28.52 -1.74 -11.83
N LEU A 172 27.40 -1.29 -11.27
CA LEU A 172 26.61 -0.18 -11.80
C LEU A 172 26.91 1.16 -11.12
N ASP A 173 27.72 1.19 -10.06
CA ASP A 173 28.17 2.42 -9.40
C ASP A 173 29.40 3.02 -10.11
N THR A 174 29.24 3.37 -11.39
CA THR A 174 30.34 3.88 -12.23
C THR A 174 30.83 5.26 -11.81
N ASP A 175 29.97 6.07 -11.18
CA ASP A 175 30.26 7.43 -10.76
C ASP A 175 31.10 7.49 -9.47
N ALA A 176 31.19 6.38 -8.72
CA ALA A 176 31.99 6.30 -7.51
C ALA A 176 33.47 5.96 -7.82
N PRO A 177 34.44 6.52 -7.06
CA PRO A 177 35.84 6.14 -7.12
C PRO A 177 36.07 4.63 -6.98
N ALA A 178 37.09 4.09 -7.64
CA ALA A 178 37.35 2.66 -7.84
C ALA A 178 37.56 1.80 -6.58
N GLY A 179 37.51 2.35 -5.36
CA GLY A 179 37.52 1.60 -4.09
C GLY A 179 36.31 1.85 -3.19
N SER A 180 35.31 2.56 -3.72
CA SER A 180 34.12 2.98 -2.97
C SER A 180 32.82 2.62 -3.67
N ARG A 181 32.87 1.74 -4.68
CA ARG A 181 31.72 1.31 -5.47
C ARG A 181 30.80 0.41 -4.67
N GLY A 182 29.52 0.43 -5.04
CA GLY A 182 28.50 -0.40 -4.43
C GLY A 182 28.00 0.15 -3.10
N VAL A 183 27.29 -0.72 -2.36
CA VAL A 183 26.63 -0.41 -1.09
C VAL A 183 26.90 -1.52 -0.09
N ASN A 184 27.09 -1.14 1.18
CA ASN A 184 27.23 -2.12 2.25
C ASN A 184 25.84 -2.59 2.71
N ILE A 185 25.59 -3.89 2.61
CA ILE A 185 24.33 -4.52 3.02
C ILE A 185 24.63 -5.49 4.16
N VAL A 186 24.07 -5.22 5.33
CA VAL A 186 24.19 -6.02 6.54
C VAL A 186 22.83 -6.64 6.86
N VAL A 187 22.82 -7.93 7.18
CA VAL A 187 21.63 -8.63 7.65
C VAL A 187 21.76 -8.85 9.15
N LEU A 188 20.81 -8.35 9.92
CA LEU A 188 20.74 -8.61 11.36
C LEU A 188 19.99 -9.93 11.60
N ASN A 189 20.56 -10.78 12.46
CA ASN A 189 20.08 -12.12 12.78
C ASN A 189 20.07 -13.05 11.55
N GLN A 190 21.27 -13.35 11.05
CA GLN A 190 21.48 -14.16 9.84
C GLN A 190 20.92 -15.60 9.96
N GLU A 191 20.90 -16.14 11.19
CA GLU A 191 20.26 -17.43 11.54
C GLU A 191 18.74 -17.44 11.30
N ALA A 192 18.15 -16.25 11.15
CA ALA A 192 16.74 -16.04 10.93
C ALA A 192 16.44 -15.50 9.53
N LEU A 193 17.33 -15.66 8.53
CA LEU A 193 16.91 -15.67 7.12
C LEU A 193 16.40 -17.10 6.82
N PRO A 194 15.09 -17.40 6.94
CA PRO A 194 14.57 -18.68 6.52
C PRO A 194 14.72 -18.80 5.00
N GLU A 195 14.30 -19.92 4.44
CA GLU A 195 14.10 -20.17 3.00
C GLU A 195 13.06 -19.23 2.34
N ALA A 196 12.94 -17.98 2.81
CA ALA A 196 12.12 -16.94 2.22
C ALA A 196 12.60 -16.71 0.79
N THR A 197 11.76 -17.13 -0.14
CA THR A 197 11.99 -16.93 -1.56
C THR A 197 11.31 -15.66 -2.02
N VAL A 198 11.89 -15.07 -3.06
CA VAL A 198 11.45 -13.84 -3.66
C VAL A 198 11.13 -14.12 -5.12
N THR A 199 9.95 -13.69 -5.56
CA THR A 199 9.54 -13.73 -6.97
C THR A 199 9.13 -12.33 -7.38
N LEU A 200 9.86 -11.72 -8.31
CA LEU A 200 9.57 -10.40 -8.85
C LEU A 200 10.28 -10.21 -10.19
N ASN A 201 9.64 -9.47 -11.10
CA ASN A 201 10.26 -9.04 -12.36
C ASN A 201 10.12 -7.51 -12.43
N LEU A 202 11.25 -6.80 -12.47
CA LEU A 202 11.34 -5.35 -12.50
C LEU A 202 12.29 -4.89 -13.59
N ASN A 203 11.98 -3.77 -14.22
CA ASN A 203 12.80 -3.15 -15.26
C ASN A 203 13.13 -1.72 -14.87
N ASN A 204 14.36 -1.29 -15.12
CA ASN A 204 14.87 0.07 -14.85
C ASN A 204 14.59 0.55 -13.41
N VAL A 205 14.89 -0.30 -12.43
CA VAL A 205 14.58 -0.04 -11.02
C VAL A 205 15.80 0.47 -10.24
N PRO A 206 15.68 1.54 -9.43
CA PRO A 206 16.75 1.94 -8.53
C PRO A 206 17.12 0.83 -7.53
N LEU A 207 18.41 0.70 -7.21
CA LEU A 207 18.94 -0.34 -6.32
C LEU A 207 18.25 -0.34 -4.94
N GLY A 208 18.03 0.84 -4.36
CA GLY A 208 17.34 0.96 -3.07
C GLY A 208 15.91 0.46 -3.11
N ASP A 209 15.23 0.68 -4.22
CA ASP A 209 13.87 0.19 -4.46
C ASP A 209 13.87 -1.32 -4.65
N ALA A 210 14.79 -1.87 -5.46
CA ALA A 210 14.95 -3.31 -5.63
C ALA A 210 15.23 -4.05 -4.31
N LEU A 211 16.17 -3.56 -3.51
CA LEU A 211 16.48 -4.09 -2.17
C LEU A 211 15.26 -4.08 -1.25
N ARG A 212 14.54 -2.97 -1.24
CA ARG A 212 13.33 -2.80 -0.45
C ARG A 212 12.24 -3.77 -0.86
N TYR A 213 12.02 -3.97 -2.16
CA TYR A 213 10.94 -4.84 -2.65
C TYR A 213 11.25 -6.30 -2.39
N SER A 214 12.48 -6.74 -2.64
CA SER A 214 12.90 -8.12 -2.32
C SER A 214 12.78 -8.42 -0.83
N THR A 215 13.18 -7.49 0.03
CA THR A 215 13.10 -7.67 1.49
C THR A 215 11.65 -7.65 1.98
N GLU A 216 10.80 -6.76 1.49
CA GLU A 216 9.37 -6.72 1.86
C GLU A 216 8.62 -7.99 1.48
N LEU A 217 8.86 -8.54 0.27
CA LEU A 217 8.25 -9.79 -0.18
C LEU A 217 8.65 -10.99 0.69
N ALA A 218 9.87 -10.99 1.19
CA ALA A 218 10.38 -11.99 2.12
C ALA A 218 9.96 -11.75 3.60
N GLY A 219 9.18 -10.68 3.87
CA GLY A 219 8.73 -10.32 5.22
C GLY A 219 9.81 -9.68 6.10
N TYR A 220 10.75 -8.97 5.50
CA TYR A 220 11.79 -8.16 6.13
C TYR A 220 11.57 -6.68 5.88
N VAL A 221 12.32 -5.86 6.60
CA VAL A 221 12.42 -4.42 6.36
C VAL A 221 13.88 -4.05 6.11
N CYS A 222 14.11 -3.18 5.13
CA CYS A 222 15.39 -2.51 4.93
C CYS A 222 15.35 -1.12 5.57
N VAL A 223 16.37 -0.80 6.35
CA VAL A 223 16.57 0.54 6.94
C VAL A 223 18.00 0.99 6.67
N ILE A 224 18.23 2.30 6.70
CA ILE A 224 19.56 2.87 6.55
C ILE A 224 20.04 3.31 7.93
N GLU A 225 21.14 2.73 8.38
CA GLU A 225 21.77 3.04 9.67
C GLU A 225 23.26 3.31 9.39
N ASP A 226 23.74 4.51 9.76
CA ASP A 226 25.15 4.93 9.63
C ASP A 226 25.80 4.75 8.25
N GLY A 227 25.02 4.87 7.17
CA GLY A 227 25.51 4.68 5.80
C GLY A 227 25.63 3.20 5.39
N VAL A 228 24.91 2.32 6.08
CA VAL A 228 24.77 0.90 5.78
C VAL A 228 23.29 0.56 5.54
N VAL A 229 23.02 -0.30 4.56
CA VAL A 229 21.70 -0.89 4.38
C VAL A 229 21.56 -2.06 5.35
N VAL A 230 20.68 -1.93 6.33
CA VAL A 230 20.42 -2.95 7.34
C VAL A 230 19.10 -3.65 7.02
N VAL A 231 19.15 -4.97 6.87
CA VAL A 231 17.99 -5.83 6.66
C VAL A 231 17.66 -6.54 7.97
N LYS A 232 16.42 -6.40 8.44
CA LYS A 232 15.96 -6.99 9.72
C LYS A 232 14.49 -7.42 9.66
N LYS A 233 14.08 -8.35 10.54
CA LYS A 233 12.65 -8.65 10.73
C LYS A 233 11.93 -7.41 11.32
N PRO A 234 10.71 -7.09 10.87
CA PRO A 234 9.92 -6.04 11.48
C PRO A 234 9.59 -6.41 12.94
N ALA A 235 9.65 -5.44 13.85
CA ALA A 235 9.22 -5.65 15.23
C ALA A 235 7.73 -6.02 15.28
N PRO A 236 7.30 -6.91 16.20
CA PRO A 236 5.89 -7.19 16.38
C PRO A 236 5.18 -5.89 16.76
N LYS A 237 4.15 -5.50 16.00
CA LYS A 237 3.32 -4.33 16.33
C LYS A 237 2.68 -4.60 17.70
N LYS A 238 3.06 -3.85 18.74
CA LYS A 238 2.29 -3.80 19.99
C LYS A 238 0.93 -3.20 19.66
N SER A 239 -0.12 -4.02 19.65
CA SER A 239 -1.48 -3.54 19.67
C SER A 239 -1.70 -2.78 20.98
N SER A 240 -1.89 -1.47 20.90
CA SER A 240 -2.39 -0.69 22.03
C SER A 240 -3.87 -1.03 22.23
N SER A 241 -4.16 -2.10 22.96
CA SER A 241 -5.44 -2.24 23.64
C SER A 241 -5.35 -1.43 24.93
N ALA A 242 -5.73 -0.16 24.84
CA ALA A 242 -5.90 0.69 26.00
C ALA A 242 -7.36 0.62 26.47
N ALA A 243 -7.51 0.21 27.73
CA ALA A 243 -8.51 0.67 28.70
C ALA A 243 -10.00 0.50 28.35
N GLY A 244 -10.58 -0.59 28.89
CA GLY A 244 -11.96 -0.63 29.34
C GLY A 244 -12.00 -1.08 30.81
N LYS A 245 -11.71 -0.16 31.73
CA LYS A 245 -11.90 -0.33 33.17
C LYS A 245 -13.26 0.26 33.54
N GLN A 246 -14.29 -0.55 33.65
CA GLN A 246 -15.59 -0.27 34.29
C GLN A 246 -16.19 -1.64 34.65
N GLY A 247 -16.71 -1.93 35.83
CA GLY A 247 -16.89 -1.25 37.10
C GLY A 247 -17.34 -2.31 38.11
#